data_AF-A0A2X1QUH9-F1
#
_entry.id   AF-A0A2X1QUH9-F1
#
_cell.length_a   1.000
_cell.length_b   1.000
_cell.length_c   1.000
_cell.angle_alpha   90.00
_cell.angle_beta   90.00
_cell.angle_gamma   90.00
#
_symmetry.space_group_name_H-M   'P 1'
#
loop_
_entity.id
_entity.type
_entity.pdbx_description
1 polymer ?
#
loop_
_entity_poly.entity_id
_entity_poly.type
_entity_poly.pdbx_seq_one_letter_code
_entity_poly.pdbx_strand_id
1 'polypeptide(L)'
;MENFCTREATLKDNATTQKVNRTYQQVVTLNYARSTRQWSGNLTIPTNGRLLNASVDGEPLVIPWIEECDSEGKVRDSCKSAVSESLTLFERTFPIDVISWPRSESICSGGQNTHCRKYTYDGKGKIHQSFGVDKAV
;
A
#
# COMPACT_ATOMS: atom_id res chain seq x y z
N MET A 1 -28.76 55.39 54.82
CA MET A 1 -28.11 55.20 53.51
C MET A 1 -26.95 54.26 53.73
N GLU A 2 -27.07 53.00 53.33
CA GLU A 2 -25.94 52.06 53.34
C GLU A 2 -25.47 51.88 51.90
N ASN A 3 -24.33 52.48 51.57
CA ASN A 3 -23.67 52.27 50.29
C ASN A 3 -22.91 50.95 50.35
N PHE A 4 -23.53 49.90 49.82
CA PHE A 4 -22.85 48.64 49.54
C PHE A 4 -21.89 48.84 48.36
N CYS A 5 -20.59 48.90 48.64
CA CYS A 5 -19.56 48.84 47.59
C CYS A 5 -19.39 47.40 47.12
N THR A 6 -19.99 47.04 45.99
CA THR A 6 -19.67 45.80 45.28
C THR A 6 -18.50 46.06 44.31
N ARG A 7 -17.42 45.29 44.46
CA ARG A 7 -16.30 45.27 43.51
C ARG A 7 -16.45 44.04 42.62
N GLU A 8 -16.67 44.25 41.34
CA GLU A 8 -16.61 43.20 40.33
C GLU A 8 -15.22 43.17 39.70
N ALA A 9 -14.66 41.97 39.55
CA ALA A 9 -13.44 41.71 38.81
C ALA A 9 -13.77 40.79 37.64
N THR A 10 -13.45 41.22 36.42
CA THR A 10 -13.58 40.40 35.21
C THR A 10 -12.19 40.10 34.64
N LEU A 11 -11.88 38.82 34.49
CA LEU A 11 -10.71 38.34 33.76
C LEU A 11 -11.13 38.13 32.31
N LYS A 12 -10.62 38.96 31.39
CA LYS A 12 -10.75 38.74 29.95
C LYS A 12 -9.50 38.02 29.47
N ASP A 13 -9.69 36.81 28.96
CA ASP A 13 -8.66 36.11 28.23
C ASP A 13 -8.54 36.75 26.82
N ASN A 14 -7.47 37.52 26.61
CA ASN A 14 -7.13 38.13 25.32
C ASN A 14 -6.16 37.22 24.52
N ALA A 15 -6.14 35.91 24.79
CA ALA A 15 -5.29 34.98 24.04
C ALA A 15 -5.70 34.93 22.56
N THR A 16 -4.84 35.49 21.70
CA THR A 16 -4.94 35.34 20.25
C THR A 16 -4.49 33.92 19.90
N THR A 17 -5.44 33.00 19.76
CA THR A 17 -5.16 31.62 19.34
C THR A 17 -4.78 31.62 17.85
N GLN A 18 -3.49 31.49 17.55
CA GLN A 18 -3.04 31.28 16.17
C GLN A 18 -3.20 29.81 15.78
N LYS A 19 -4.03 29.53 14.78
CA LYS A 19 -4.10 28.21 14.15
C LYS A 19 -2.88 28.03 13.24
N VAL A 20 -1.94 27.17 13.66
CA VAL A 20 -0.76 26.82 12.85
C VAL A 20 -1.06 25.54 12.09
N ASN A 21 -0.97 25.59 10.76
CA ASN A 21 -1.03 24.39 9.94
C ASN A 21 0.29 23.62 10.07
N ARG A 22 0.21 22.34 10.42
CA ARG A 22 1.36 21.43 10.48
C ARG A 22 1.17 20.28 9.52
N THR A 23 2.18 20.04 8.69
CA THR A 23 2.22 18.89 7.79
C THR A 23 2.97 17.76 8.48
N TYR A 24 2.36 16.57 8.52
CA TYR A 24 2.97 15.37 9.07
C TYR A 24 3.13 14.33 7.96
N GLN A 25 4.27 13.64 7.95
CA GLN A 25 4.47 12.45 7.14
C GLN A 25 4.16 11.22 7.99
N GLN A 26 3.35 10.32 7.47
CA GLN A 26 3.05 9.04 8.09
C GLN A 26 3.40 7.92 7.12
N VAL A 27 4.23 6.98 7.59
CA VAL A 27 4.55 5.76 6.86
C VAL A 27 3.59 4.67 7.29
N VAL A 28 2.93 4.03 6.34
CA VAL A 28 2.03 2.90 6.57
C VAL A 28 2.59 1.68 5.85
N THR A 29 2.89 0.62 6.60
CA THR A 29 3.28 -0.66 6.02
C THR A 29 2.04 -1.43 5.59
N LEU A 30 1.99 -1.82 4.32
CA LEU A 30 0.97 -2.72 3.80
C LEU A 30 1.45 -4.17 3.95
N ASN A 31 0.61 -5.02 4.53
CA ASN A 31 0.86 -6.44 4.67
C ASN A 31 0.14 -7.22 3.58
N TYR A 32 0.86 -8.11 2.90
CA TYR A 32 0.30 -9.00 1.89
C TYR A 32 -0.23 -10.29 2.51
N ALA A 33 -1.50 -10.59 2.28
CA ALA A 33 -2.11 -11.86 2.66
C ALA A 33 -2.26 -12.78 1.45
N ARG A 34 -1.53 -13.91 1.43
CA ARG A 34 -1.63 -14.91 0.34
C ARG A 34 -3.03 -15.52 0.19
N SER A 35 -3.77 -15.66 1.29
CA SER A 35 -5.11 -16.28 1.30
C SER A 35 -6.14 -15.46 0.53
N THR A 36 -6.09 -14.13 0.63
CA THR A 36 -7.00 -13.21 -0.05
C THR A 36 -6.37 -12.52 -1.26
N ARG A 37 -5.06 -12.69 -1.46
CA ARG A 37 -4.22 -11.99 -2.45
C ARG A 37 -4.34 -10.47 -2.36
N GLN A 38 -4.48 -9.94 -1.13
CA GLN A 38 -4.69 -8.51 -0.90
C GLN A 38 -3.57 -7.91 -0.05
N TRP A 39 -3.25 -6.65 -0.35
CA TRP A 39 -2.43 -5.79 0.50
C TRP A 39 -3.35 -4.99 1.42
N SER A 40 -3.02 -4.92 2.71
CA SER A 40 -3.81 -4.18 3.70
C SER A 40 -2.94 -3.44 4.70
N GLY A 41 -3.38 -2.25 5.10
CA GLY A 41 -2.74 -1.45 6.13
C GLY A 41 -3.67 -0.34 6.59
N ASN A 42 -3.42 0.18 7.79
CA ASN A 42 -4.29 1.16 8.42
C ASN A 42 -3.63 2.53 8.43
N LEU A 43 -4.30 3.50 7.82
CA LEU A 43 -3.92 4.91 7.90
C LEU A 43 -4.83 5.60 8.92
N THR A 44 -4.23 6.33 9.86
CA THR A 44 -4.96 7.14 10.84
C THR A 44 -4.75 8.61 10.55
N ILE A 45 -5.77 9.28 10.04
CA ILE A 45 -5.72 10.73 9.80
C ILE A 45 -6.16 11.44 11.09
N PRO A 46 -5.37 12.40 11.62
CA PRO A 46 -5.73 13.15 12.82
C PRO A 46 -7.07 13.89 12.70
N THR A 47 -7.76 14.10 13.82
CA THR A 47 -8.99 14.92 13.86
C THR A 47 -8.70 16.34 13.37
N ASN A 48 -9.49 16.84 12.40
CA ASN A 48 -9.26 18.08 11.63
C ASN A 48 -8.03 18.04 10.69
N GLY A 49 -7.43 16.88 10.48
CA GLY A 49 -6.38 16.66 9.49
C GLY A 49 -6.93 16.48 8.07
N ARG A 50 -6.08 16.75 7.08
CA ARG A 50 -6.39 16.56 5.66
C ARG A 50 -5.23 15.83 5.00
N LEU A 51 -5.52 14.74 4.31
CA LEU A 51 -4.55 14.02 3.50
C LEU A 51 -4.40 14.73 2.16
N LEU A 52 -3.23 15.34 1.93
CA LEU A 52 -2.96 16.10 0.72
C LEU A 52 -2.35 15.22 -0.36
N ASN A 53 -1.29 14.51 -0.02
CA ASN A 53 -0.51 13.68 -0.94
C ASN A 53 -0.30 12.29 -0.35
N ALA A 54 -0.23 11.30 -1.22
CA ALA A 54 0.18 9.94 -0.89
C ALA A 54 1.29 9.52 -1.86
N SER A 55 2.27 8.78 -1.34
CA SER A 55 3.22 8.02 -2.15
C SER A 55 3.13 6.56 -1.78
N VAL A 56 3.32 5.70 -2.78
CA VAL A 56 3.41 4.26 -2.62
C VAL A 56 4.71 3.80 -3.26
N ASP A 57 5.50 3.11 -2.46
CA ASP A 57 6.79 2.56 -2.83
C ASP A 57 6.85 1.10 -2.40
N GLY A 58 7.27 0.24 -3.32
CA GLY A 58 7.47 -1.17 -3.03
C GLY A 58 8.36 -1.82 -4.08
N GLU A 59 9.51 -2.34 -3.66
CA GLU A 59 10.44 -3.12 -4.49
C GLU A 59 11.32 -4.02 -3.59
N PRO A 60 11.28 -5.37 -3.71
CA PRO A 60 10.41 -6.17 -4.58
C PRO A 60 9.04 -6.48 -3.94
N LEU A 61 7.98 -6.35 -4.72
CA LEU A 61 6.64 -6.85 -4.40
C LEU A 61 6.49 -8.30 -4.85
N VAL A 62 5.85 -9.14 -4.04
CA VAL A 62 5.57 -10.54 -4.41
C VAL A 62 4.44 -10.56 -5.44
N ILE A 63 4.68 -11.19 -6.59
CA ILE A 63 3.66 -11.52 -7.59
C ILE A 63 3.40 -13.03 -7.49
N PRO A 64 2.25 -13.48 -6.98
CA PRO A 64 1.98 -14.90 -6.80
C PRO A 64 2.07 -15.67 -8.10
N TRP A 65 2.58 -16.90 -8.02
CA TRP A 65 2.46 -17.83 -9.13
C TRP A 65 0.99 -18.15 -9.45
N ILE A 66 0.68 -18.18 -10.75
CA ILE A 66 -0.62 -18.57 -11.32
C ILE A 66 -0.40 -19.61 -12.42
N GLU A 67 -1.43 -20.40 -12.72
CA GLU A 67 -1.33 -21.51 -13.68
C GLU A 67 -1.02 -21.04 -15.11
N GLU A 68 -1.42 -19.83 -15.47
CA GLU A 68 -1.10 -19.21 -16.77
C GLU A 68 0.40 -18.96 -16.96
N CYS A 69 1.15 -18.93 -15.85
CA CYS A 69 2.61 -18.84 -15.77
C CYS A 69 3.31 -20.19 -15.63
N ASP A 70 2.57 -21.29 -15.79
CA ASP A 70 3.11 -22.63 -15.78
C ASP A 70 3.85 -22.96 -17.08
N SER A 71 5.11 -22.56 -17.16
CA SER A 71 5.93 -22.80 -18.33
C SER A 71 7.41 -22.85 -17.96
N GLU A 72 8.01 -24.02 -18.20
CA GLU A 72 9.40 -24.27 -17.92
C GLU A 72 10.30 -23.49 -18.90
N GLY A 73 11.19 -22.66 -18.34
CA GLY A 73 12.23 -21.95 -19.10
C GLY A 73 11.78 -20.74 -19.93
N LYS A 74 10.49 -20.50 -20.17
CA LYS A 74 10.00 -19.31 -20.89
C LYS A 74 8.65 -18.80 -20.38
N VAL A 75 8.54 -17.48 -20.23
CA VAL A 75 7.30 -16.79 -19.91
C VAL A 75 6.38 -16.77 -21.13
N ARG A 76 5.17 -17.33 -20.99
CA ARG A 76 4.14 -17.31 -22.03
C ARG A 76 3.42 -15.98 -22.07
N ASP A 77 2.86 -15.62 -23.23
CA ASP A 77 2.03 -14.41 -23.32
C ASP A 77 0.74 -14.53 -22.48
N SER A 78 0.24 -15.76 -22.24
CA SER A 78 -0.83 -16.02 -21.28
C SER A 78 -0.48 -15.53 -19.86
N CYS A 79 0.75 -15.78 -19.41
CA CYS A 79 1.26 -15.29 -18.13
C CYS A 79 1.33 -13.76 -18.11
N LYS A 80 1.79 -13.16 -19.21
CA LYS A 80 1.88 -11.70 -19.34
C LYS A 80 0.54 -11.00 -19.25
N SER A 81 -0.47 -11.57 -19.90
CA SER A 81 -1.84 -11.05 -19.87
C SER A 81 -2.53 -11.32 -18.53
N ALA A 82 -2.23 -12.44 -17.87
CA ALA A 82 -2.89 -12.83 -16.62
C ALA A 82 -2.28 -12.14 -15.38
N VAL A 83 -0.96 -11.91 -15.36
CA VAL A 83 -0.30 -11.09 -14.34
C VAL A 83 -0.49 -9.61 -14.70
N SER A 84 -1.73 -9.16 -14.55
CA SER A 84 -2.09 -7.74 -14.58
C SER A 84 -2.26 -7.25 -13.14
N GLU A 85 -1.17 -7.21 -12.40
CA GLU A 85 -1.16 -6.75 -11.01
C GLU A 85 -1.37 -5.24 -10.96
N SER A 86 -2.37 -4.80 -10.19
CA SER A 86 -2.64 -3.39 -9.98
C SER A 86 -2.97 -3.13 -8.52
N LEU A 87 -2.55 -1.98 -8.02
CA LEU A 87 -2.80 -1.55 -6.66
C LEU A 87 -3.78 -0.38 -6.67
N THR A 88 -4.94 -0.55 -6.05
CA THR A 88 -5.92 0.52 -5.88
C THR A 88 -5.72 1.20 -4.52
N LEU A 89 -5.41 2.49 -4.52
CA LEU A 89 -5.31 3.34 -3.33
C LEU A 89 -6.14 4.60 -3.54
N PHE A 90 -7.03 4.92 -2.59
CA PHE A 90 -7.90 6.10 -2.64
C PHE A 90 -8.61 6.26 -3.99
N GLU A 91 -9.26 5.19 -4.48
CA GLU A 91 -10.01 5.15 -5.75
C GLU A 91 -9.15 5.31 -7.02
N ARG A 92 -7.83 5.32 -6.89
CA ARG A 92 -6.89 5.34 -8.01
C ARG A 92 -6.21 3.99 -8.13
N THR A 93 -6.18 3.45 -9.34
CA THR A 93 -5.53 2.18 -9.65
C THR A 93 -4.20 2.45 -10.34
N PHE A 94 -3.13 1.88 -9.81
CA PHE A 94 -1.78 1.99 -10.34
C PHE A 94 -1.29 0.63 -10.85
N PRO A 95 -0.67 0.56 -12.03
CA PRO A 95 -0.05 -0.68 -12.49
C PRO A 95 1.18 -1.00 -11.64
N ILE A 96 1.41 -2.28 -11.38
CA ILE A 96 2.65 -2.78 -10.79
C ILE A 96 3.56 -3.22 -11.95
N ASP A 97 4.78 -2.69 -11.98
CA ASP A 97 5.78 -3.07 -12.98
C ASP A 97 6.35 -4.45 -12.63
N VAL A 98 6.37 -5.37 -13.60
CA VAL A 98 6.91 -6.72 -13.39
C VAL A 98 8.43 -6.71 -13.58
N ILE A 99 9.19 -7.04 -12.52
CA ILE A 99 10.65 -7.23 -12.56
C ILE A 99 10.99 -8.64 -13.03
N SER A 100 10.32 -9.65 -12.45
CA SER A 100 10.51 -11.04 -12.82
C SER A 100 9.17 -11.77 -12.80
N TRP A 101 8.88 -12.51 -13.86
CA TRP A 101 7.62 -13.25 -13.99
C TRP A 101 7.61 -14.48 -13.08
N PRO A 102 6.44 -14.88 -12.56
CA PRO A 102 6.29 -16.18 -11.91
C PRO A 102 6.65 -17.30 -12.88
N ARG A 103 7.18 -18.40 -12.34
CA ARG A 103 7.67 -19.52 -13.15
C ARG A 103 7.52 -20.86 -12.43
N SER A 104 7.53 -21.93 -13.20
CA SER A 104 7.67 -23.29 -12.70
C SER A 104 8.96 -23.93 -13.21
N GLU A 105 9.55 -24.79 -12.41
CA GLU A 105 10.69 -25.64 -12.81
C GLU A 105 10.42 -27.07 -12.41
N SER A 106 10.79 -28.03 -13.27
CA SER A 106 10.68 -29.45 -12.99
C SER A 106 12.07 -30.03 -12.78
N ILE A 107 12.33 -30.55 -11.59
CA ILE A 107 13.56 -31.29 -11.31
C ILE A 107 13.24 -32.77 -11.45
N CYS A 108 13.76 -33.37 -12.52
CA CYS A 108 13.60 -34.78 -12.81
C CYS A 108 14.86 -35.57 -12.43
N SER A 109 14.65 -36.79 -11.95
CA SER A 109 15.73 -37.73 -11.61
C SER A 109 15.43 -39.13 -12.19
N GLY A 110 16.49 -39.91 -12.41
CA GLY A 110 16.42 -41.25 -13.01
C GLY A 110 16.67 -41.25 -14.52
N GLY A 111 17.11 -42.39 -15.06
CA GLY A 111 17.61 -42.55 -16.45
C GLY A 111 16.59 -42.27 -17.57
N GLN A 112 15.33 -41.96 -17.23
CA GLN A 112 14.28 -41.51 -18.16
C GLN A 112 13.35 -40.45 -17.56
N ASN A 113 13.81 -39.62 -16.61
CA ASN A 113 12.98 -38.58 -15.97
C ASN A 113 11.65 -39.12 -15.37
N THR A 114 11.63 -40.36 -14.88
CA THR A 114 10.42 -41.00 -14.34
C THR A 114 9.96 -40.41 -13.01
N HIS A 115 10.83 -39.64 -12.34
CA HIS A 115 10.50 -38.95 -11.09
C HIS A 115 10.81 -37.46 -11.23
N CYS A 116 9.80 -36.68 -11.63
CA CYS A 116 9.86 -35.22 -11.69
C CYS A 116 9.12 -34.60 -10.50
N ARG A 117 9.78 -33.64 -9.84
CA ARG A 117 9.14 -32.74 -8.88
C ARG A 117 9.04 -31.36 -9.48
N LYS A 118 7.84 -30.81 -9.44
CA LYS A 118 7.56 -29.46 -9.92
C LYS A 118 7.63 -28.47 -8.77
N TYR A 119 8.38 -27.40 -8.98
CA TYR A 119 8.51 -26.29 -8.06
C TYR A 119 7.90 -25.05 -8.72
N THR A 120 7.13 -24.29 -7.96
CA THR A 120 6.58 -23.01 -8.41
C THR A 120 7.27 -21.89 -7.66
N TYR A 121 7.56 -20.82 -8.38
CA TYR A 121 8.24 -19.65 -7.86
C TYR A 121 7.41 -18.42 -8.18
N ASP A 122 7.18 -17.61 -7.16
CA ASP A 122 6.53 -16.32 -7.30
C ASP A 122 7.42 -15.36 -8.10
N GLY A 123 6.77 -14.46 -8.83
CA GLY A 123 7.41 -13.34 -9.49
C GLY A 123 7.73 -12.20 -8.52
N LYS A 124 8.33 -11.16 -9.08
CA LYS A 124 8.66 -9.92 -8.38
C LYS A 124 8.17 -8.74 -9.20
N GLY A 125 7.54 -7.78 -8.53
CA GLY A 125 7.14 -6.51 -9.11
C GLY A 125 7.74 -5.32 -8.37
N LYS A 126 7.48 -4.13 -8.88
CA LYS A 126 7.74 -2.87 -8.21
C LYS A 126 6.67 -1.82 -8.49
N ILE A 127 6.59 -0.85 -7.60
CA ILE A 127 5.76 0.33 -7.76
C ILE A 127 6.44 1.52 -7.10
N HIS A 128 6.47 2.64 -7.81
CA HIS A 128 6.90 3.94 -7.29
C HIS A 128 5.96 4.99 -7.86
N GLN A 129 4.97 5.37 -7.06
CA GLN A 129 3.94 6.32 -7.50
C GLN A 129 3.64 7.34 -6.42
N SER A 130 3.39 8.57 -6.83
CA SER A 130 2.98 9.66 -5.94
C SER A 130 1.81 10.43 -6.55
N PHE A 131 0.81 10.77 -5.74
CA PHE A 131 -0.41 11.42 -6.21
C PHE A 131 -1.07 12.27 -5.12
N GLY A 132 -1.83 13.28 -5.55
CA GLY A 132 -2.70 14.07 -4.68
C GLY A 132 -4.01 13.34 -4.39
N VAL A 133 -4.41 13.30 -3.13
CA VAL A 133 -5.61 12.57 -2.65
C VAL A 133 -6.68 13.51 -2.14
N ASP A 134 -6.28 14.70 -1.69
CA ASP A 134 -7.13 15.75 -1.14
C ASP A 134 -8.40 15.24 -0.41
N LYS A 135 -8.19 14.61 0.76
CA LYS A 135 -9.26 13.97 1.54
C LYS A 135 -9.25 14.45 2.99
N ALA A 136 -10.40 14.91 3.48
CA ALA A 136 -10.64 15.21 4.89
C ALA A 136 -11.32 14.03 5.60
N VAL A 137 -11.16 13.94 6.93
CA VAL A 137 -11.91 13.01 7.81
C VAL A 137 -13.26 13.60 8.17
#